data_AF-A0A178DM65-F1
#
_entry.id   AF-A0A178DM65-F1
#
_cell.length_a   1.000
_cell.length_b   1.000
_cell.length_c   1.000
_cell.angle_alpha   90.00
_cell.angle_beta   90.00
_cell.angle_gamma   90.00
#
_symmetry.space_group_name_H-M   'P 1'
#
loop_
_entity.id
_entity.type
_entity.pdbx_description
1 polymer ?
#
loop_
_entity_poly.entity_id
_entity_poly.type
_entity_poly.pdbx_seq_one_letter_code
_entity_poly.pdbx_strand_id
1 'polypeptide(L)'
;MTVSLDQLPFDVLFLIASRLSSDDYIHLASTCHHLRALLEEKSLCRQAVEAHYRYTKEARLAQTRKITYKEALESIHDRRHAFANAYPFSARNLGTGNSFLHHQGNICILEGETVRISDVYGRFDGIHINLLDVLQHALKLDGLTLDEYSIKLLYYGDNILSIHAISRSSPDGNYIIAIQTTADVSLERRIITVIQLGSSTKLFVRHNSHCLYYGTHTGLGDDGHRKWVIEGRSLRADFELPERRKPILLENFHGADIGSTVAFEIHNDHFYAVSNQGTFEVEEIDYTSFYHWIRFPTDQPIPTAIEKNERLYRRQHKQGPIHDSWTDLSLQIDEFTNETVIVEARREWAQASSRQSRTFYVTKLENTDQFSSCILPDDDVYIPLIDETNRPNYMPTPPQFSWSQHPEFSSDEVSPRAFPLTKTKFRAYNYPCAAFLDLVEDDKCCNDPSKPPCLRIRMGSRRALPLESALPPSKGKGKSSDQSSEEPSSKFADNATYRHSPIRLWPPPASRCPCSRRLHDILNPSLPGGSIHGRRIVGAMDECTLVFMIKPSRSYGRSDDGVAGTIVAVNFSRPLLPQDPDADVQGAVGGEAHVEANSPCMERRDSKMDDEVNTSSWEWELGLERKCRTGTCQ
;
A
#
# COMPACT_ATOMS: atom_id res chain seq x y z
N MET A 1 -22.56 13.75 44.78
CA MET A 1 -22.79 14.34 43.45
C MET A 1 -22.02 13.50 42.45
N THR A 2 -22.68 12.96 41.43
CA THR A 2 -22.01 12.24 40.35
C THR A 2 -21.57 13.27 39.31
N VAL A 3 -20.27 13.55 39.23
CA VAL A 3 -19.72 14.42 38.17
C VAL A 3 -19.68 13.59 36.89
N SER A 4 -20.30 14.10 35.84
CA SER A 4 -20.28 13.49 34.52
C SER A 4 -19.07 13.97 33.70
N LEU A 5 -18.63 13.17 32.74
CA LEU A 5 -17.41 13.42 31.96
C LEU A 5 -17.45 14.75 31.20
N ASP A 6 -18.63 15.13 30.72
CA ASP A 6 -18.93 16.36 29.99
C ASP A 6 -18.90 17.62 30.88
N GLN A 7 -18.81 17.46 32.21
CA GLN A 7 -18.72 18.56 33.17
C GLN A 7 -17.32 18.72 33.77
N LEU A 8 -16.34 17.94 33.30
CA LEU A 8 -14.97 18.07 33.77
C LEU A 8 -14.35 19.38 33.27
N PRO A 9 -13.41 19.98 34.04
CA PRO A 9 -12.60 21.07 33.54
C PRO A 9 -11.89 20.68 32.24
N PHE A 10 -11.78 21.62 31.31
CA PHE A 10 -11.20 21.38 29.99
C PHE A 10 -9.80 20.76 30.06
N ASP A 11 -8.96 21.20 31.01
CA ASP A 11 -7.60 20.64 31.20
C ASP A 11 -7.61 19.14 31.55
N VAL A 12 -8.61 18.69 32.32
CA VAL A 12 -8.77 17.28 32.66
C VAL A 12 -9.23 16.50 31.43
N LEU A 13 -10.19 17.04 30.67
CA LEU A 13 -10.62 16.45 29.40
C LEU A 13 -9.47 16.38 28.39
N PHE A 14 -8.61 17.40 28.35
CA PHE A 14 -7.39 17.44 27.53
C PHE A 14 -6.46 16.28 27.85
N LEU A 15 -6.17 16.07 29.14
CA LEU A 15 -5.34 14.96 29.60
C LEU A 15 -5.94 13.60 29.25
N ILE A 16 -7.26 13.43 29.44
CA ILE A 16 -7.96 12.19 29.07
C ILE A 16 -7.84 11.95 27.56
N ALA A 17 -8.24 12.93 26.75
CA ALA A 17 -8.24 12.84 25.30
C ALA A 17 -6.83 12.59 24.72
N SER A 18 -5.79 13.13 25.35
CA SER A 18 -4.38 12.92 24.97
C SER A 18 -3.88 11.48 25.15
N ARG A 19 -4.64 10.63 25.86
CA ARG A 19 -4.33 9.23 26.12
C ARG A 19 -5.23 8.25 25.38
N LEU A 20 -6.24 8.76 24.66
CA LEU A 20 -7.14 7.93 23.88
C LEU A 20 -6.50 7.57 22.54
N SER A 21 -6.79 6.37 22.04
CA SER A 21 -6.57 6.05 20.63
C SER A 21 -7.48 6.93 19.74
N SER A 22 -7.20 7.05 18.44
CA SER A 22 -8.11 7.81 17.54
C SER A 22 -9.55 7.29 17.57
N ASP A 23 -9.69 5.97 17.59
CA ASP A 23 -10.99 5.33 17.47
C ASP A 23 -11.79 5.64 18.75
N ASP A 24 -11.14 5.54 19.91
CA ASP A 24 -11.76 5.89 21.18
C ASP A 24 -12.06 7.38 21.29
N TYR A 25 -11.18 8.24 20.77
CA TYR A 25 -11.39 9.69 20.71
C TYR A 25 -12.66 10.03 19.94
N ILE A 26 -12.83 9.47 18.74
CA ILE A 26 -13.96 9.77 17.86
C ILE A 26 -15.24 9.13 18.38
N HIS A 27 -15.15 7.90 18.89
CA HIS A 27 -16.29 7.27 19.56
C HIS A 27 -16.73 8.09 20.78
N LEU A 28 -15.79 8.63 21.58
CA LEU A 28 -16.12 9.50 22.70
C LEU A 28 -16.81 10.79 22.24
N ALA A 29 -16.30 11.43 21.19
CA ALA A 29 -16.93 12.60 20.57
C ALA A 29 -18.35 12.29 20.03
N SER A 30 -18.63 11.04 19.64
CA SER A 30 -19.95 10.63 19.17
C SER A 30 -20.98 10.37 20.28
N THR A 31 -20.58 10.35 21.55
CA THR A 31 -21.47 9.99 22.67
C THR A 31 -22.49 11.09 23.02
N CYS A 32 -22.10 12.37 23.00
CA CYS A 32 -23.01 13.49 23.23
C CYS A 32 -22.53 14.77 22.53
N HIS A 33 -23.47 15.69 22.26
CA HIS A 33 -23.18 16.95 21.57
C HIS A 33 -22.18 17.85 22.31
N HIS A 34 -22.22 17.86 23.66
CA HIS A 34 -21.31 18.69 24.44
C HIS A 34 -19.86 18.18 24.37
N LEU A 35 -19.64 16.88 24.58
CA LEU A 35 -18.32 16.27 24.42
C LEU A 35 -17.80 16.41 23.00
N ARG A 36 -18.69 16.28 21.99
CA ARG A 36 -18.33 16.56 20.61
C ARG A 36 -17.77 17.97 20.44
N ALA A 37 -18.47 18.98 20.93
CA ALA A 37 -18.02 20.37 20.80
C ALA A 37 -16.68 20.62 21.52
N LEU A 38 -16.48 20.01 22.70
CA LEU A 38 -15.21 20.12 23.43
C LEU A 38 -14.07 19.39 22.73
N LEU A 39 -14.29 18.17 22.23
CA LEU A 39 -13.28 17.36 21.53
C LEU A 39 -13.02 17.85 20.09
N GLU A 40 -13.88 18.68 19.52
CA GLU A 40 -13.62 19.34 18.23
C GLU A 40 -12.85 20.66 18.37
N GLU A 41 -12.46 21.04 19.60
CA GLU A 41 -11.62 22.22 19.84
C GLU A 41 -10.23 22.05 19.20
N LYS A 42 -9.70 23.13 18.64
CA LYS A 42 -8.48 23.12 17.80
C LYS A 42 -7.26 22.55 18.51
N SER A 43 -7.04 22.88 19.78
CA SER A 43 -5.88 22.41 20.55
C SER A 43 -5.94 20.90 20.80
N LEU A 44 -7.14 20.37 21.06
CA LEU A 44 -7.39 18.95 21.27
C LEU A 44 -7.22 18.14 19.98
N CYS A 45 -7.81 18.58 18.87
CA CYS A 45 -7.60 17.94 17.58
C CYS A 45 -6.13 17.94 17.17
N ARG A 46 -5.43 19.07 17.38
CA ARG A 46 -3.99 19.17 17.13
C ARG A 46 -3.21 18.18 17.98
N GLN A 47 -3.48 18.11 19.29
CA GLN A 47 -2.81 17.18 20.18
C GLN A 47 -3.04 15.72 19.75
N ALA A 48 -4.28 15.34 19.41
CA ALA A 48 -4.60 13.99 18.97
C ALA A 48 -3.87 13.60 17.68
N VAL A 49 -3.84 14.50 16.68
CA VAL A 49 -3.15 14.27 15.40
C VAL A 49 -1.63 14.22 15.59
N GLU A 50 -1.04 15.18 16.31
CA GLU A 50 0.42 15.22 16.52
C GLU A 50 0.93 14.08 17.42
N ALA A 51 0.09 13.57 18.33
CA ALA A 51 0.46 12.46 19.20
C ALA A 51 0.45 11.11 18.48
N HIS A 52 -0.52 10.87 17.57
CA HIS A 52 -0.76 9.53 17.03
C HIS A 52 -0.67 9.40 15.50
N TYR A 53 -0.72 10.52 14.77
CA TYR A 53 -0.84 10.53 13.30
C TYR A 53 0.08 11.52 12.62
N ARG A 54 1.11 12.00 13.33
CA ARG A 54 2.00 13.07 12.89
C ARG A 54 2.54 12.90 11.47
N TYR A 55 2.79 11.66 11.06
CA TYR A 55 3.42 11.36 9.77
C TYR A 55 2.45 10.96 8.66
N THR A 56 1.14 10.93 8.95
CA THR A 56 0.10 10.74 7.93
C THR A 56 0.08 11.88 6.92
N LYS A 57 -0.43 11.61 5.71
CA LYS A 57 -0.58 12.63 4.66
C LYS A 57 -1.46 13.78 5.14
N GLU A 58 -2.55 13.45 5.82
CA GLU A 58 -3.51 14.39 6.37
C GLU A 58 -2.89 15.29 7.45
N ALA A 59 -2.09 14.72 8.37
CA ALA A 59 -1.39 15.52 9.38
C ALA A 59 -0.37 16.49 8.77
N ARG A 60 0.38 16.07 7.73
CA ARG A 60 1.29 16.96 7.01
C ARG A 60 0.56 18.11 6.32
N LEU A 61 -0.63 17.86 5.76
CA LEU A 61 -1.49 18.91 5.21
C LEU A 61 -1.97 19.88 6.28
N ALA A 62 -2.31 19.39 7.48
CA ALA A 62 -2.68 20.25 8.61
C ALA A 62 -1.51 21.09 9.15
N GLN A 63 -0.32 20.49 9.26
CA GLN A 63 0.91 21.19 9.67
C GLN A 63 1.29 22.32 8.70
N THR A 64 1.09 22.08 7.40
CA THR A 64 1.29 23.07 6.34
C THR A 64 0.10 24.02 6.17
N ARG A 65 -0.90 23.95 7.05
CA ARG A 65 -2.10 24.81 7.09
C ARG A 65 -2.96 24.77 5.82
N LYS A 66 -2.88 23.67 5.05
CA LYS A 66 -3.73 23.45 3.87
C LYS A 66 -5.13 22.96 4.25
N ILE A 67 -5.24 22.30 5.40
CA ILE A 67 -6.48 21.87 6.05
C ILE A 67 -6.35 22.13 7.55
N THR A 68 -7.47 22.04 8.27
CA THR A 68 -7.49 22.11 9.73
C THR A 68 -7.13 20.76 10.37
N TYR A 69 -6.67 20.78 11.63
CA TYR A 69 -6.42 19.54 12.38
C TYR A 69 -7.69 18.71 12.62
N LYS A 70 -8.86 19.35 12.65
CA LYS A 70 -10.15 18.66 12.72
C LYS A 70 -10.40 17.86 11.44
N GLU A 71 -10.28 18.51 10.28
CA GLU A 71 -10.44 17.84 8.98
C GLU A 71 -9.42 16.71 8.80
N ALA A 72 -8.18 16.90 9.26
CA ALA A 72 -7.18 15.84 9.25
C ALA A 72 -7.61 14.64 10.09
N LEU A 73 -8.04 14.86 11.34
CA LEU A 73 -8.50 13.81 12.25
C LEU A 73 -9.70 13.03 11.67
N GLU A 74 -10.70 13.76 11.15
CA GLU A 74 -11.87 13.16 10.50
C GLU A 74 -11.48 12.36 9.26
N SER A 75 -10.61 12.90 8.40
CA SER A 75 -10.15 12.21 7.18
C SER A 75 -9.34 10.94 7.48
N ILE A 76 -8.44 10.98 8.47
CA ILE A 76 -7.68 9.81 8.91
C ILE A 76 -8.62 8.71 9.38
N HIS A 77 -9.60 9.06 10.21
CA HIS A 77 -10.57 8.10 10.70
C HIS A 77 -11.46 7.55 9.60
N ASP A 78 -12.03 8.41 8.76
CA ASP A 78 -12.87 8.02 7.63
C ASP A 78 -12.10 7.06 6.72
N ARG A 79 -10.85 7.38 6.37
CA ARG A 79 -9.99 6.51 5.56
C ARG A 79 -9.78 5.14 6.20
N ARG A 80 -9.31 5.11 7.45
CA ARG A 80 -8.98 3.87 8.16
C ARG A 80 -10.24 3.03 8.39
N HIS A 81 -11.34 3.66 8.76
CA HIS A 81 -12.63 2.99 8.95
C HIS A 81 -13.20 2.46 7.64
N ALA A 82 -13.17 3.24 6.56
CA ALA A 82 -13.62 2.84 5.23
C ALA A 82 -12.83 1.64 4.70
N PHE A 83 -11.50 1.70 4.79
CA PHE A 83 -10.62 0.62 4.35
C PHE A 83 -10.85 -0.64 5.19
N ALA A 84 -10.78 -0.54 6.52
CA ALA A 84 -10.97 -1.69 7.41
C ALA A 84 -12.33 -2.40 7.23
N ASN A 85 -13.38 -1.67 6.84
CA ASN A 85 -14.74 -2.21 6.72
C ASN A 85 -15.23 -2.44 5.28
N ALA A 86 -14.36 -2.30 4.27
CA ALA A 86 -14.73 -2.39 2.85
C ALA A 86 -15.88 -1.42 2.45
N TYR A 87 -15.77 -0.17 2.88
CA TYR A 87 -16.72 0.90 2.60
C TYR A 87 -16.05 2.04 1.82
N PRO A 88 -15.70 1.84 0.54
CA PRO A 88 -15.11 2.91 -0.26
C PRO A 88 -16.09 4.08 -0.44
N PHE A 89 -15.53 5.28 -0.58
CA PHE A 89 -16.28 6.51 -0.81
C PHE A 89 -16.56 6.77 -2.29
N SER A 90 -15.76 6.22 -3.20
CA SER A 90 -16.01 6.38 -4.63
C SER A 90 -15.42 5.24 -5.46
N ALA A 91 -15.97 5.02 -6.64
CA ALA A 91 -15.41 4.16 -7.66
C ALA A 91 -15.64 4.75 -9.04
N ARG A 92 -14.63 4.73 -9.91
CA ARG A 92 -14.74 5.36 -11.24
C ARG A 92 -13.85 4.70 -12.27
N ASN A 93 -14.28 4.78 -13.52
CA ASN A 93 -13.45 4.48 -14.69
C ASN A 93 -12.57 5.70 -15.00
N LEU A 94 -11.25 5.51 -15.04
CA LEU A 94 -10.27 6.56 -15.33
C LEU A 94 -9.94 6.66 -16.83
N GLY A 95 -10.54 5.82 -17.67
CA GLY A 95 -10.30 5.76 -19.11
C GLY A 95 -9.60 4.47 -19.52
N THR A 96 -8.99 4.52 -20.71
CA THR A 96 -8.31 3.37 -21.32
C THR A 96 -6.84 3.67 -21.56
N GLY A 97 -5.95 2.71 -21.36
CA GLY A 97 -4.52 2.88 -21.65
C GLY A 97 -3.76 1.57 -21.81
N ASN A 98 -2.57 1.66 -22.38
CA ASN A 98 -1.62 0.56 -22.57
C ASN A 98 -1.02 0.10 -21.25
N SER A 99 -0.67 1.02 -20.36
CA SER A 99 -0.19 0.71 -19.02
C SER A 99 -0.52 1.87 -18.08
N PHE A 100 -0.41 1.63 -16.77
CA PHE A 100 -0.58 2.68 -15.79
C PHE A 100 0.44 2.53 -14.68
N LEU A 101 0.69 3.64 -13.99
CA LEU A 101 1.44 3.69 -12.75
C LEU A 101 0.66 4.53 -11.74
N HIS A 102 0.57 4.03 -10.51
CA HIS A 102 -0.13 4.70 -9.42
C HIS A 102 0.81 4.82 -8.23
N HIS A 103 1.06 6.05 -7.79
CA HIS A 103 1.91 6.33 -6.63
C HIS A 103 1.57 7.69 -6.01
N GLN A 104 1.57 7.79 -4.68
CA GLN A 104 1.30 9.03 -3.94
C GLN A 104 0.00 9.74 -4.36
N GLY A 105 -1.09 9.01 -4.61
CA GLY A 105 -2.37 9.59 -5.05
C GLY A 105 -2.39 10.15 -6.48
N ASN A 106 -1.30 10.01 -7.23
CA ASN A 106 -1.22 10.39 -8.64
C ASN A 106 -1.28 9.15 -9.53
N ILE A 107 -1.83 9.32 -10.74
CA ILE A 107 -1.87 8.28 -11.76
C ILE A 107 -1.25 8.78 -13.06
N CYS A 108 -0.37 7.96 -13.62
CA CYS A 108 0.19 8.12 -14.95
C CYS A 108 -0.41 7.02 -15.84
N ILE A 109 -1.09 7.42 -16.92
CA ILE A 109 -1.70 6.49 -17.87
C ILE A 109 -0.98 6.66 -19.21
N LEU A 110 -0.38 5.57 -19.70
CA LEU A 110 0.24 5.53 -21.01
C LEU A 110 -0.82 5.17 -22.05
N GLU A 111 -1.08 6.07 -22.98
CA GLU A 111 -2.05 5.93 -24.08
C GLU A 111 -1.30 6.14 -25.40
N GLY A 112 -0.87 5.04 -26.03
CA GLY A 112 -0.01 5.05 -27.21
C GLY A 112 1.33 5.76 -26.94
N GLU A 113 1.49 6.95 -27.51
CA GLU A 113 2.70 7.79 -27.42
C GLU A 113 2.61 8.82 -26.30
N THR A 114 1.42 9.02 -25.75
CA THR A 114 1.18 10.06 -24.76
C THR A 114 1.07 9.45 -23.37
N VAL A 115 1.65 10.11 -22.38
CA VAL A 115 1.37 9.82 -20.98
C VAL A 115 0.51 10.95 -20.42
N ARG A 116 -0.61 10.57 -19.83
CA ARG A 116 -1.48 11.47 -19.07
C ARG A 116 -1.19 11.31 -17.59
N ILE A 117 -0.75 12.38 -16.95
CA ILE A 117 -0.51 12.46 -15.51
C ILE A 117 -1.64 13.24 -14.86
N SER A 118 -2.32 12.67 -13.88
CA SER A 118 -3.43 13.33 -13.18
C SER A 118 -3.53 12.88 -11.73
N ASP A 119 -4.21 13.67 -10.92
CA ASP A 119 -4.65 13.27 -9.58
C ASP A 119 -5.76 12.20 -9.66
N VAL A 120 -5.71 11.20 -8.79
CA VAL A 120 -6.69 10.09 -8.78
C VAL A 120 -8.08 10.53 -8.30
N TYR A 121 -8.23 11.75 -7.79
CA TYR A 121 -9.55 12.37 -7.57
C TYR A 121 -10.03 13.20 -8.76
N GLY A 122 -9.22 13.41 -9.80
CA GLY A 122 -9.62 14.08 -11.05
C GLY A 122 -9.98 15.56 -10.83
N ARG A 123 -9.28 16.22 -9.92
CA ARG A 123 -9.53 17.61 -9.52
C ARG A 123 -9.07 18.63 -10.55
N PHE A 124 -8.13 18.24 -11.41
CA PHE A 124 -7.54 19.10 -12.43
C PHE A 124 -7.39 18.32 -13.73
N ASP A 125 -7.51 19.01 -14.85
CA ASP A 125 -7.18 18.48 -16.16
C ASP A 125 -5.70 18.09 -16.15
N GLY A 126 -5.45 16.78 -16.27
CA GLY A 126 -4.11 16.22 -16.16
C GLY A 126 -3.15 16.78 -17.21
N ILE A 127 -1.86 16.56 -16.99
CA ILE A 127 -0.82 16.96 -17.93
C ILE A 127 -0.62 15.84 -18.94
N HIS A 128 -0.63 16.19 -20.22
CA HIS A 128 -0.35 15.28 -21.32
C HIS A 128 1.07 15.53 -21.82
N ILE A 129 1.89 14.48 -21.85
CA ILE A 129 3.26 14.54 -22.35
C ILE A 129 3.36 13.57 -23.54
N ASN A 130 3.74 14.10 -24.70
CA ASN A 130 4.10 13.28 -25.85
C ASN A 130 5.51 12.70 -25.63
N LEU A 131 5.59 11.39 -25.46
CA LEU A 131 6.85 10.70 -25.19
C LEU A 131 7.71 10.55 -26.44
N LEU A 132 7.14 10.62 -27.64
CA LEU A 132 7.92 10.59 -28.87
C LEU A 132 8.81 11.84 -28.97
N ASP A 133 8.25 13.02 -28.69
CA ASP A 133 8.99 14.27 -28.66
C ASP A 133 10.10 14.23 -27.60
N VAL A 134 9.78 13.68 -26.42
CA VAL A 134 10.76 13.48 -25.34
C VAL A 134 11.90 12.56 -25.80
N LEU A 135 11.61 11.46 -26.48
CA LEU A 135 12.62 10.52 -26.98
C LEU A 135 13.51 11.13 -28.06
N GLN A 136 12.91 11.78 -29.06
CA GLN A 136 13.64 12.46 -30.13
C GLN A 136 14.62 13.49 -29.56
N HIS A 137 14.15 14.29 -28.60
CA HIS A 137 14.97 15.30 -27.97
C HIS A 137 16.04 14.72 -27.03
N ALA A 138 15.67 13.75 -26.18
CA ALA A 138 16.57 13.12 -25.21
C ALA A 138 17.73 12.38 -25.89
N LEU A 139 17.43 11.69 -27.00
CA LEU A 139 18.40 10.86 -27.72
C LEU A 139 19.07 11.60 -28.89
N LYS A 140 18.63 12.83 -29.20
CA LYS A 140 19.09 13.64 -30.34
C LYS A 140 18.95 12.89 -31.68
N LEU A 141 17.80 12.25 -31.86
CA LEU A 141 17.47 11.45 -33.03
C LEU A 141 16.39 12.16 -33.86
N ASP A 142 16.72 12.50 -35.11
CA ASP A 142 15.77 13.11 -36.04
C ASP A 142 14.89 12.04 -36.71
N GLY A 143 13.58 12.28 -36.74
CA GLY A 143 12.64 11.47 -37.51
C GLY A 143 12.28 10.09 -36.95
N LEU A 144 12.49 9.87 -35.64
CA LEU A 144 12.10 8.61 -34.99
C LEU A 144 10.62 8.30 -35.16
N THR A 145 10.33 7.03 -35.43
CA THR A 145 8.97 6.47 -35.34
C THR A 145 8.80 5.66 -34.05
N LEU A 146 7.60 5.69 -33.46
CA LEU A 146 7.32 4.95 -32.22
C LEU A 146 7.52 3.44 -32.37
N ASP A 147 7.35 2.90 -33.56
CA ASP A 147 7.60 1.48 -33.84
C ASP A 147 9.05 1.06 -33.56
N GLU A 148 9.99 2.00 -33.51
CA GLU A 148 11.39 1.73 -33.17
C GLU A 148 11.63 1.54 -31.68
N TYR A 149 10.72 2.01 -30.81
CA TYR A 149 10.88 1.93 -29.36
C TYR A 149 9.67 1.28 -28.67
N SER A 150 9.92 0.74 -27.48
CA SER A 150 8.88 0.29 -26.54
C SER A 150 9.07 1.05 -25.24
N ILE A 151 7.99 1.63 -24.74
CA ILE A 151 8.02 2.45 -23.53
C ILE A 151 7.35 1.71 -22.37
N LYS A 152 7.97 1.75 -21.18
CA LYS A 152 7.40 1.24 -19.93
C LYS A 152 7.52 2.29 -18.84
N LEU A 153 6.45 2.50 -18.08
CA LEU A 153 6.48 3.36 -16.90
C LEU A 153 7.20 2.61 -15.77
N LEU A 154 8.15 3.26 -15.10
CA LEU A 154 8.97 2.62 -14.04
C LEU A 154 8.59 3.12 -12.64
N TYR A 155 8.55 4.44 -12.45
CA TYR A 155 8.27 5.06 -11.16
C TYR A 155 7.76 6.49 -11.34
N TYR A 156 6.92 6.95 -10.42
CA TYR A 156 6.50 8.35 -10.33
C TYR A 156 6.56 8.79 -8.87
N GLY A 157 7.07 9.98 -8.62
CA GLY A 157 7.13 10.59 -7.30
C GLY A 157 7.69 12.01 -7.41
N ASP A 158 7.31 12.91 -6.51
CA ASP A 158 7.82 14.29 -6.48
C ASP A 158 7.69 15.07 -7.82
N ASN A 159 6.62 14.81 -8.58
CA ASN A 159 6.39 15.34 -9.94
C ASN A 159 7.43 14.93 -10.98
N ILE A 160 8.15 13.82 -10.75
CA ILE A 160 9.10 13.24 -11.69
C ILE A 160 8.56 11.88 -12.15
N LEU A 161 8.50 11.66 -13.45
CA LEU A 161 8.16 10.38 -14.08
C LEU A 161 9.42 9.74 -14.65
N SER A 162 9.74 8.54 -14.19
CA SER A 162 10.79 7.72 -14.77
C SER A 162 10.20 6.71 -15.74
N ILE A 163 10.71 6.70 -16.97
CA ILE A 163 10.31 5.76 -18.03
C ILE A 163 11.51 4.92 -18.49
N HIS A 164 11.21 3.72 -18.99
CA HIS A 164 12.14 2.86 -19.70
C HIS A 164 11.83 2.89 -21.19
N ALA A 165 12.79 3.34 -22.00
CA ALA A 165 12.72 3.30 -23.44
C ALA A 165 13.61 2.17 -23.96
N ILE A 166 13.01 1.23 -24.70
CA ILE A 166 13.68 0.04 -25.22
C ILE A 166 13.67 0.12 -26.74
N SER A 167 14.83 0.24 -27.37
CA SER A 167 14.95 0.13 -28.83
C SER A 167 14.62 -1.29 -29.29
N ARG A 168 13.82 -1.39 -30.35
CA ARG A 168 13.50 -2.68 -31.01
C ARG A 168 14.56 -3.08 -32.03
N SER A 169 15.35 -2.13 -32.51
CA SER A 169 16.35 -2.32 -33.56
C SER A 169 17.76 -2.54 -33.00
N SER A 170 18.06 -1.98 -31.82
CA SER A 170 19.38 -2.08 -31.20
C SER A 170 19.33 -2.73 -29.80
N PRO A 171 20.16 -3.76 -29.52
CA PRO A 171 20.26 -4.34 -28.18
C PRO A 171 20.84 -3.35 -27.16
N ASP A 172 21.60 -2.34 -27.60
CA ASP A 172 22.23 -1.33 -26.74
C ASP A 172 21.34 -0.09 -26.53
N GLY A 173 20.16 -0.07 -27.14
CA GLY A 173 19.23 1.06 -27.12
C GLY A 173 18.27 1.05 -25.92
N ASN A 174 18.74 0.73 -24.72
CA ASN A 174 17.94 0.73 -23.50
C ASN A 174 18.26 1.98 -22.66
N TYR A 175 17.24 2.77 -22.33
CA TYR A 175 17.42 4.04 -21.62
C TYR A 175 16.41 4.23 -20.50
N ILE A 176 16.86 4.73 -19.35
CA ILE A 176 15.99 5.34 -18.34
C ILE A 176 15.96 6.83 -18.61
N ILE A 177 14.76 7.41 -18.67
CA ILE A 177 14.58 8.86 -18.83
C ILE A 177 13.74 9.35 -17.67
N ALA A 178 14.27 10.32 -16.92
CA ALA A 178 13.54 11.02 -15.87
C ALA A 178 12.97 12.33 -16.42
N ILE A 179 11.66 12.50 -16.29
CA ILE A 179 10.87 13.54 -16.93
C ILE A 179 10.15 14.35 -15.86
N GLN A 180 10.36 15.67 -15.86
CA GLN A 180 9.60 16.59 -15.04
C GLN A 180 8.15 16.66 -15.53
N THR A 181 7.19 16.54 -14.63
CA THR A 181 5.76 16.51 -14.97
C THR A 181 5.02 17.78 -14.62
N THR A 182 5.70 18.85 -14.21
CA THR A 182 5.05 20.16 -14.00
C THR A 182 4.54 20.77 -15.31
N ALA A 183 3.47 21.56 -15.19
CA ALA A 183 2.88 22.30 -16.31
C ALA A 183 3.86 23.35 -16.85
N ASP A 184 3.67 23.76 -18.11
CA ASP A 184 4.35 24.89 -18.75
C ASP A 184 5.89 24.84 -18.79
N VAL A 185 6.47 23.64 -18.71
CA VAL A 185 7.91 23.43 -18.89
C VAL A 185 8.23 23.08 -20.34
N SER A 186 9.21 23.79 -20.94
CA SER A 186 9.74 23.47 -22.26
C SER A 186 10.33 22.06 -22.31
N LEU A 187 10.33 21.42 -23.48
CA LEU A 187 10.79 20.04 -23.64
C LEU A 187 12.23 19.83 -23.14
N GLU A 188 13.14 20.76 -23.45
CA GLU A 188 14.53 20.77 -22.98
C GLU A 188 14.65 20.74 -21.45
N ARG A 189 13.86 21.58 -20.77
CA ARG A 189 13.88 21.66 -19.30
C ARG A 189 13.11 20.51 -18.65
N ARG A 190 12.29 19.81 -19.42
CA ARG A 190 11.48 18.70 -18.95
C ARG A 190 12.32 17.44 -18.75
N ILE A 191 13.33 17.23 -19.57
CA ILE A 191 14.22 16.08 -19.45
C ILE A 191 15.25 16.38 -18.37
N ILE A 192 15.17 15.67 -17.25
CA ILE A 192 16.07 15.87 -16.10
C ILE A 192 17.37 15.09 -16.32
N THR A 193 17.26 13.81 -16.68
CA THR A 193 18.41 12.95 -16.93
C THR A 193 18.06 11.80 -17.88
N VAL A 194 19.07 11.34 -18.62
CA VAL A 194 19.02 10.21 -19.54
C VAL A 194 20.14 9.25 -19.16
N ILE A 195 19.79 8.00 -18.86
CA ILE A 195 20.72 6.98 -18.39
C ILE A 195 20.68 5.82 -19.38
N GLN A 196 21.78 5.57 -20.08
CA GLN A 196 21.90 4.39 -20.93
C GLN A 196 22.17 3.15 -20.07
N LEU A 197 21.42 2.07 -20.33
CA LEU A 197 21.54 0.80 -19.64
C LEU A 197 22.29 -0.21 -20.49
N GLY A 198 23.26 -0.89 -19.90
CA GLY A 198 23.87 -2.09 -20.52
C GLY A 198 22.96 -3.32 -20.47
N SER A 199 21.95 -3.34 -19.60
CA SER A 199 20.95 -4.40 -19.52
C SER A 199 19.72 -3.92 -18.75
N SER A 200 18.56 -4.51 -19.02
CA SER A 200 17.30 -4.22 -18.32
C SER A 200 16.74 -5.43 -17.56
N THR A 201 17.59 -6.41 -17.23
CA THR A 201 17.14 -7.63 -16.56
C THR A 201 16.69 -7.32 -15.14
N LYS A 202 15.39 -7.55 -14.86
CA LYS A 202 14.75 -7.26 -13.56
C LYS A 202 14.98 -5.81 -13.09
N LEU A 203 14.82 -4.85 -14.01
CA LEU A 203 15.01 -3.43 -13.72
C LEU A 203 14.01 -2.91 -12.67
N PHE A 204 14.50 -2.15 -11.68
CA PHE A 204 13.67 -1.27 -10.85
C PHE A 204 14.22 0.16 -10.85
N VAL A 205 13.36 1.11 -10.54
CA VAL A 205 13.71 2.51 -10.27
C VAL A 205 12.97 2.98 -9.03
N ARG A 206 13.68 3.71 -8.17
CA ARG A 206 13.13 4.49 -7.05
C ARG A 206 13.81 5.85 -7.05
N HIS A 207 13.04 6.91 -6.84
CA HIS A 207 13.61 8.25 -6.71
C HIS A 207 12.81 9.08 -5.72
N ASN A 208 13.47 10.09 -5.17
CA ASN A 208 12.83 11.22 -4.52
C ASN A 208 13.01 12.46 -5.40
N SER A 209 12.80 13.66 -4.84
CA SER A 209 12.98 14.91 -5.57
C SER A 209 14.44 15.29 -5.88
N HIS A 210 15.45 14.54 -5.41
CA HIS A 210 16.87 14.91 -5.48
C HIS A 210 17.75 13.86 -6.15
N CYS A 211 17.44 12.57 -5.99
CA CYS A 211 18.24 11.47 -6.52
C CYS A 211 17.37 10.35 -7.07
N LEU A 212 17.91 9.66 -8.06
CA LEU A 212 17.33 8.48 -8.69
C LEU A 212 18.26 7.30 -8.50
N TYR A 213 17.73 6.23 -7.93
CA TYR A 213 18.38 4.94 -7.85
C TYR A 213 17.69 3.93 -8.76
N TYR A 214 18.49 3.19 -9.50
CA TYR A 214 18.02 2.07 -10.29
C TYR A 214 18.89 0.85 -10.03
N GLY A 215 18.32 -0.32 -10.25
CA GLY A 215 19.09 -1.55 -10.14
C GLY A 215 18.66 -2.63 -11.10
N THR A 216 19.62 -3.50 -11.42
CA THR A 216 19.47 -4.62 -12.35
C THR A 216 20.03 -5.90 -11.73
N HIS A 217 19.40 -7.04 -12.05
CA HIS A 217 19.85 -8.34 -11.56
C HIS A 217 20.85 -8.97 -12.54
N THR A 218 21.99 -8.30 -12.70
CA THR A 218 23.00 -8.58 -13.73
C THR A 218 24.42 -8.64 -13.20
N GLY A 219 24.66 -8.24 -11.95
CA GLY A 219 25.97 -8.37 -11.33
C GLY A 219 26.36 -9.84 -11.25
N LEU A 220 27.65 -10.12 -11.37
CA LEU A 220 28.18 -11.44 -11.09
C LEU A 220 28.90 -11.35 -9.75
N GLY A 221 28.44 -12.11 -8.77
CA GLY A 221 29.15 -12.26 -7.51
C GLY A 221 30.37 -13.17 -7.66
N ASP A 222 31.25 -13.15 -6.67
CA ASP A 222 32.41 -14.06 -6.61
C ASP A 222 31.99 -15.54 -6.54
N ASP A 223 30.74 -15.80 -6.13
CA ASP A 223 30.09 -17.11 -6.09
C ASP A 223 29.55 -17.58 -7.46
N GLY A 224 29.71 -16.78 -8.52
CA GLY A 224 29.21 -17.10 -9.86
C GLY A 224 27.70 -16.92 -10.04
N HIS A 225 26.98 -16.50 -9.00
CA HIS A 225 25.55 -16.23 -9.09
C HIS A 225 25.28 -14.78 -9.49
N ARG A 226 24.07 -14.56 -10.04
CA ARG A 226 23.63 -13.20 -10.35
C ARG A 226 23.27 -12.45 -9.07
N LYS A 227 23.67 -11.18 -9.01
CA LYS A 227 23.48 -10.28 -7.88
C LYS A 227 22.82 -8.98 -8.35
N TRP A 228 22.23 -8.26 -7.41
CA TRP A 228 21.71 -6.92 -7.64
C TRP A 228 22.85 -5.91 -7.74
N VAL A 229 22.84 -5.15 -8.82
CA VAL A 229 23.70 -3.99 -9.03
C VAL A 229 22.84 -2.75 -8.94
N ILE A 230 23.25 -1.81 -8.09
CA ILE A 230 22.53 -0.55 -7.84
C ILE A 230 23.42 0.62 -8.23
N GLU A 231 22.84 1.56 -8.97
CA GLU A 231 23.45 2.83 -9.34
C GLU A 231 22.56 4.00 -8.95
N GLY A 232 23.21 5.11 -8.59
CA GLY A 232 22.56 6.37 -8.29
C GLY A 232 22.93 7.45 -9.31
N ARG A 233 21.97 8.32 -9.60
CA ARG A 233 22.17 9.56 -10.36
C ARG A 233 21.49 10.70 -9.62
N SER A 234 22.15 11.86 -9.61
CA SER A 234 21.50 13.07 -9.12
C SER A 234 20.46 13.55 -10.13
N LEU A 235 19.35 14.05 -9.61
CA LEU A 235 18.29 14.72 -10.37
C LEU A 235 18.41 16.25 -10.29
N ARG A 236 19.29 16.79 -9.45
CA ARG A 236 19.47 18.23 -9.29
C ARG A 236 20.94 18.63 -9.32
N ALA A 237 21.23 19.73 -10.02
CA ALA A 237 22.59 20.26 -10.12
C ALA A 237 23.19 20.71 -8.77
N ASP A 238 22.35 21.09 -7.80
CA ASP A 238 22.77 21.50 -6.45
C ASP A 238 22.91 20.34 -5.46
N PHE A 239 22.67 19.10 -5.91
CA PHE A 239 22.78 17.90 -5.10
C PHE A 239 23.72 16.91 -5.80
N GLU A 240 25.03 17.04 -5.61
CA GLU A 240 25.98 16.13 -6.26
C GLU A 240 26.15 14.85 -5.45
N LEU A 241 25.99 13.70 -6.12
CA LEU A 241 26.32 12.41 -5.53
C LEU A 241 27.84 12.20 -5.58
N PRO A 242 28.46 11.60 -4.55
CA PRO A 242 29.87 11.23 -4.58
C PRO A 242 30.23 10.42 -5.82
N GLU A 243 31.31 10.80 -6.50
CA GLU A 243 31.81 10.04 -7.64
C GLU A 243 32.14 8.60 -7.24
N ARG A 244 31.55 7.64 -7.95
CA ARG A 244 31.82 6.23 -7.75
C ARG A 244 32.50 5.63 -8.96
N ARG A 245 33.62 4.93 -8.71
CA ARG A 245 34.32 4.14 -9.75
C ARG A 245 33.57 2.86 -10.12
N LYS A 246 32.73 2.34 -9.22
CA LYS A 246 31.97 1.09 -9.42
C LYS A 246 30.55 1.21 -8.87
N PRO A 247 29.55 0.60 -9.54
CA PRO A 247 28.21 0.41 -8.99
C PRO A 247 28.20 -0.26 -7.60
N ILE A 248 27.11 -0.15 -6.86
CA ILE A 248 26.91 -0.92 -5.61
C ILE A 248 26.53 -2.34 -6.00
N LEU A 249 27.36 -3.30 -5.65
CA LEU A 249 27.00 -4.71 -5.73
C LEU A 249 26.45 -5.14 -4.38
N LEU A 250 25.22 -5.66 -4.35
CA LEU A 250 24.64 -6.21 -3.11
C LEU A 250 25.12 -7.65 -2.92
N GLU A 251 26.28 -7.78 -2.27
CA GLU A 251 26.81 -9.08 -1.83
C GLU A 251 25.92 -9.71 -0.76
N ASN A 252 25.83 -11.04 -0.76
CA ASN A 252 24.98 -11.83 0.15
C ASN A 252 23.50 -11.40 0.19
N PHE A 253 23.00 -10.81 -0.91
CA PHE A 253 21.60 -10.40 -1.05
C PHE A 253 20.93 -11.22 -2.15
N HIS A 254 20.13 -12.20 -1.73
CA HIS A 254 19.56 -13.22 -2.62
C HIS A 254 18.14 -12.86 -3.08
N GLY A 255 17.65 -13.54 -4.12
CA GLY A 255 16.32 -13.31 -4.68
C GLY A 255 16.27 -12.31 -5.83
N ALA A 256 15.33 -12.52 -6.75
CA ALA A 256 15.24 -11.77 -8.01
C ALA A 256 13.84 -11.24 -8.34
N ASP A 257 12.81 -11.69 -7.63
CA ASP A 257 11.42 -11.32 -7.89
C ASP A 257 10.98 -10.19 -6.95
N ILE A 258 10.96 -8.98 -7.49
CA ILE A 258 10.53 -7.77 -6.78
C ILE A 258 9.06 -7.93 -6.34
N GLY A 259 8.78 -7.67 -5.08
CA GLY A 259 7.46 -7.83 -4.48
C GLY A 259 7.18 -9.25 -3.95
N SER A 260 8.10 -10.20 -4.12
CA SER A 260 7.93 -11.58 -3.62
C SER A 260 9.15 -12.06 -2.84
N THR A 261 10.35 -11.92 -3.42
CA THR A 261 11.60 -12.34 -2.78
C THR A 261 12.45 -11.16 -2.34
N VAL A 262 12.33 -10.03 -3.04
CA VAL A 262 13.04 -8.79 -2.71
C VAL A 262 12.11 -7.58 -2.77
N ALA A 263 12.39 -6.54 -2.00
CA ALA A 263 11.71 -5.25 -2.09
C ALA A 263 12.71 -4.10 -1.91
N PHE A 264 12.47 -3.00 -2.64
CA PHE A 264 13.30 -1.80 -2.64
C PHE A 264 12.42 -0.58 -2.41
N GLU A 265 12.89 0.35 -1.57
CA GLU A 265 12.17 1.60 -1.30
C GLU A 265 13.12 2.73 -0.91
N ILE A 266 12.73 3.98 -1.18
CA ILE A 266 13.40 5.17 -0.65
C ILE A 266 12.47 5.85 0.34
N HIS A 267 12.94 6.07 1.57
CA HIS A 267 12.17 6.76 2.60
C HIS A 267 13.12 7.50 3.54
N ASN A 268 12.72 8.70 4.00
CA ASN A 268 13.53 9.58 4.85
C ASN A 268 15.01 9.70 4.39
N ASP A 269 15.21 9.96 3.10
CA ASP A 269 16.54 10.11 2.48
C ASP A 269 17.46 8.89 2.62
N HIS A 270 16.90 7.71 2.91
CA HIS A 270 17.62 6.44 2.91
C HIS A 270 17.07 5.51 1.84
N PHE A 271 17.96 4.80 1.19
CA PHE A 271 17.62 3.67 0.34
C PHE A 271 17.53 2.42 1.18
N TYR A 272 16.50 1.61 0.98
CA TYR A 272 16.27 0.34 1.65
C TYR A 272 16.14 -0.80 0.63
N ALA A 273 16.76 -1.93 0.94
CA ALA A 273 16.56 -3.20 0.26
C ALA A 273 16.30 -4.29 1.30
N VAL A 274 15.34 -5.17 1.04
CA VAL A 274 15.10 -6.36 1.85
C VAL A 274 14.94 -7.59 0.97
N SER A 275 15.48 -8.71 1.43
CA SER A 275 15.29 -10.04 0.87
C SER A 275 14.78 -11.01 1.94
N ASN A 276 13.93 -11.96 1.53
CA ASN A 276 13.48 -13.07 2.37
C ASN A 276 14.18 -14.41 2.05
N GLN A 277 15.24 -14.38 1.23
CA GLN A 277 16.08 -15.52 0.86
C GLN A 277 17.49 -15.35 1.44
N GLY A 278 18.04 -16.42 2.01
CA GLY A 278 19.38 -16.39 2.64
C GLY A 278 20.50 -17.02 1.81
N THR A 279 20.20 -17.98 0.95
CA THR A 279 21.18 -18.69 0.12
C THR A 279 20.59 -19.03 -1.25
N PHE A 280 21.46 -19.31 -2.23
CA PHE A 280 21.04 -19.86 -3.52
C PHE A 280 20.90 -21.39 -3.49
N GLU A 281 21.65 -22.04 -2.61
CA GLU A 281 21.66 -23.49 -2.43
C GLU A 281 20.66 -23.88 -1.34
N VAL A 282 19.96 -24.99 -1.57
CA VAL A 282 19.16 -25.63 -0.52
C VAL A 282 20.13 -26.28 0.45
N GLU A 283 20.40 -25.62 1.57
CA GLU A 283 21.15 -26.23 2.67
C GLU A 283 20.32 -27.40 3.21
N GLU A 284 20.92 -28.59 3.31
CA GLU A 284 20.21 -29.81 3.76
C GLU A 284 19.74 -29.68 5.22
N ILE A 285 20.39 -28.84 6.02
CA ILE A 285 20.07 -28.61 7.44
C ILE A 285 20.13 -27.11 7.75
N ASP A 286 19.04 -26.40 7.47
CA ASP A 286 18.80 -25.03 7.94
C ASP A 286 17.61 -25.04 8.91
N TYR A 287 17.72 -24.31 10.03
CA TYR A 287 16.70 -24.27 11.08
C TYR A 287 15.88 -22.97 11.03
N THR A 288 16.51 -21.86 10.67
CA THR A 288 15.93 -20.53 10.79
C THR A 288 16.11 -19.75 9.50
N SER A 289 15.00 -19.35 8.87
CA SER A 289 15.05 -18.39 7.79
C SER A 289 15.26 -16.98 8.35
N PHE A 290 16.05 -16.18 7.66
CA PHE A 290 16.30 -14.77 7.98
C PHE A 290 15.83 -13.84 6.86
N TYR A 291 15.47 -12.61 7.24
CA TYR A 291 15.49 -11.48 6.33
C TYR A 291 16.91 -10.93 6.22
N HIS A 292 17.27 -10.50 5.02
CA HIS A 292 18.50 -9.78 4.74
C HIS A 292 18.10 -8.37 4.36
N TRP A 293 18.51 -7.37 5.13
CA TRP A 293 18.23 -5.99 4.78
C TRP A 293 19.50 -5.15 4.68
N ILE A 294 19.43 -4.17 3.80
CA ILE A 294 20.51 -3.23 3.48
C ILE A 294 19.92 -1.82 3.47
N ARG A 295 20.62 -0.87 4.08
CA ARG A 295 20.28 0.56 4.06
C ARG A 295 21.51 1.41 3.81
N PHE A 296 21.35 2.50 3.09
CA PHE A 296 22.36 3.56 3.04
C PHE A 296 21.71 4.93 2.82
N PRO A 297 22.32 6.02 3.31
CA PRO A 297 21.88 7.37 3.00
C PRO A 297 21.96 7.66 1.49
N THR A 298 20.94 8.31 0.94
CA THR A 298 20.83 8.60 -0.50
C THR A 298 21.80 9.69 -0.98
N ASP A 299 22.33 10.50 -0.07
CA ASP A 299 23.42 11.46 -0.35
C ASP A 299 24.80 10.79 -0.29
N GLN A 300 24.92 9.67 0.43
CA GLN A 300 26.16 8.94 0.65
C GLN A 300 26.04 7.46 0.26
N PRO A 301 25.80 7.16 -1.03
CA PRO A 301 25.89 5.80 -1.53
C PRO A 301 27.36 5.40 -1.59
N ILE A 302 28.01 5.11 -0.46
CA ILE A 302 29.41 4.65 -0.40
C ILE A 302 29.48 3.37 0.43
N PRO A 303 30.37 2.40 0.10
CA PRO A 303 30.41 1.12 0.81
C PRO A 303 30.51 1.22 2.34
N THR A 304 31.17 2.26 2.85
CA THR A 304 31.33 2.50 4.29
C THR A 304 30.07 3.00 4.99
N ALA A 305 29.11 3.57 4.25
CA ALA A 305 27.83 4.06 4.77
C ALA A 305 26.70 3.02 4.60
N ILE A 306 27.00 1.84 4.04
CA ILE A 306 26.05 0.75 3.90
C ILE A 306 25.91 0.03 5.24
N GLU A 307 24.74 0.16 5.83
CA GLU A 307 24.26 -0.66 6.94
C GLU A 307 23.64 -1.93 6.39
N LYS A 308 23.93 -3.09 6.99
CA LYS A 308 23.31 -4.35 6.60
C LYS A 308 23.11 -5.28 7.79
N ASN A 309 22.05 -6.08 7.73
CA ASN A 309 21.80 -7.17 8.66
C ASN A 309 21.30 -8.39 7.89
N GLU A 310 22.10 -9.45 7.92
CA GLU A 310 21.85 -10.72 7.20
C GLU A 310 21.12 -11.74 8.10
N ARG A 311 20.91 -11.43 9.39
CA ARG A 311 20.36 -12.37 10.39
C ARG A 311 19.13 -11.81 11.11
N LEU A 312 18.35 -10.95 10.44
CA LEU A 312 17.07 -10.49 11.01
C LEU A 312 16.08 -11.65 11.01
N TYR A 313 15.52 -12.01 12.17
CA TYR A 313 14.61 -13.16 12.29
C TYR A 313 13.45 -13.08 11.31
N ARG A 314 13.20 -14.15 10.55
CA ARG A 314 11.98 -14.30 9.73
C ARG A 314 11.07 -15.40 10.25
N ARG A 315 11.57 -16.64 10.33
CA ARG A 315 10.78 -17.80 10.76
C ARG A 315 11.65 -18.99 11.13
N GLN A 316 11.07 -19.92 11.88
CA GLN A 316 11.65 -21.26 12.06
C GLN A 316 11.16 -22.20 10.97
N HIS A 317 12.01 -23.08 10.46
CA HIS A 317 11.62 -24.11 9.49
C HIS A 317 10.62 -25.12 10.08
N LYS A 318 10.66 -25.33 11.40
CA LYS A 318 9.66 -26.16 12.13
C LYS A 318 8.21 -25.66 12.01
N GLN A 319 7.99 -24.41 11.57
CA GLN A 319 6.64 -23.86 11.36
C GLN A 319 5.93 -24.49 10.14
N GLY A 320 6.63 -25.28 9.34
CA GLY A 320 6.08 -25.98 8.17
C GLY A 320 6.32 -25.23 6.86
N PRO A 321 6.07 -25.86 5.71
CA PRO A 321 6.36 -25.29 4.40
C PRO A 321 5.52 -24.04 4.09
N ILE A 322 5.99 -23.27 3.11
CA ILE A 322 5.30 -22.07 2.60
C ILE A 322 4.90 -22.28 1.14
N HIS A 323 3.79 -21.70 0.73
CA HIS A 323 3.35 -21.72 -0.67
C HIS A 323 3.91 -20.48 -1.38
N ASP A 324 5.06 -20.60 -2.03
CA ASP A 324 5.81 -19.45 -2.57
C ASP A 324 5.01 -18.56 -3.53
N SER A 325 4.11 -19.12 -4.35
CA SER A 325 3.26 -18.31 -5.25
C SER A 325 2.28 -17.37 -4.50
N TRP A 326 2.10 -17.59 -3.19
CA TRP A 326 1.29 -16.73 -2.34
C TRP A 326 2.09 -15.67 -1.60
N THR A 327 3.42 -15.73 -1.64
CA THR A 327 4.28 -14.76 -0.97
C THR A 327 4.12 -13.38 -1.57
N ASP A 328 4.08 -12.36 -0.71
CA ASP A 328 4.08 -10.94 -1.06
C ASP A 328 5.00 -10.25 -0.07
N LEU A 329 5.95 -9.45 -0.56
CA LEU A 329 6.97 -8.78 0.25
C LEU A 329 7.02 -7.30 -0.12
N SER A 330 6.82 -6.44 0.87
CA SER A 330 6.86 -4.99 0.69
C SER A 330 7.54 -4.29 1.86
N LEU A 331 8.06 -3.09 1.59
CA LEU A 331 8.48 -2.15 2.61
C LEU A 331 7.36 -1.12 2.75
N GLN A 332 6.88 -0.90 3.98
CA GLN A 332 5.81 0.05 4.28
C GLN A 332 6.24 1.00 5.40
N ILE A 333 5.56 2.13 5.53
CA ILE A 333 5.86 3.16 6.52
C ILE A 333 4.91 3.00 7.71
N ASP A 334 5.46 3.03 8.92
CA ASP A 334 4.67 3.20 10.14
C ASP A 334 4.26 4.68 10.26
N GLU A 335 2.96 4.97 10.10
CA GLU A 335 2.40 6.32 10.21
C GLU A 335 2.59 6.95 11.61
N PHE A 336 2.88 6.14 12.63
CA PHE A 336 3.12 6.59 14.00
C PHE A 336 4.60 6.96 14.24
N THR A 337 5.54 6.11 13.85
CA THR A 337 6.99 6.33 14.09
C THR A 337 7.74 6.96 12.92
N ASN A 338 7.15 6.96 11.72
CA ASN A 338 7.81 7.26 10.43
C ASN A 338 8.93 6.28 10.05
N GLU A 339 9.00 5.12 10.69
CA GLU A 339 9.99 4.09 10.41
C GLU A 339 9.51 3.17 9.28
N THR A 340 10.46 2.60 8.55
CA THR A 340 10.19 1.57 7.54
C THR A 340 10.06 0.21 8.20
N VAL A 341 9.02 -0.53 7.86
CA VAL A 341 8.76 -1.90 8.32
C VAL A 341 8.68 -2.87 7.14
N ILE A 342 9.08 -4.12 7.37
CA ILE A 342 8.89 -5.22 6.41
C ILE A 342 7.48 -5.76 6.59
N VAL A 343 6.74 -5.89 5.50
CA VAL A 343 5.45 -6.57 5.46
C VAL A 343 5.55 -7.76 4.53
N GLU A 344 5.37 -8.96 5.08
CA GLU A 344 5.38 -10.22 4.31
C GLU A 344 4.06 -10.97 4.49
N ALA A 345 3.35 -11.23 3.39
CA ALA A 345 2.24 -12.18 3.40
C ALA A 345 2.77 -13.59 3.09
N ARG A 346 2.43 -14.57 3.93
CA ARG A 346 2.78 -15.98 3.69
C ARG A 346 1.54 -16.84 3.75
N ARG A 347 1.48 -17.88 2.92
CA ARG A 347 0.48 -18.95 3.05
C ARG A 347 1.19 -20.22 3.49
N GLU A 348 0.79 -20.74 4.63
CA GLU A 348 1.56 -21.74 5.38
C GLU A 348 0.66 -22.93 5.75
N TRP A 349 1.27 -24.11 5.82
CA TRP A 349 0.65 -25.31 6.37
C TRP A 349 0.95 -25.37 7.86
N ALA A 350 0.02 -24.87 8.67
CA ALA A 350 0.22 -24.74 10.11
C ALA A 350 0.56 -26.11 10.72
N GLN A 351 1.71 -26.20 11.41
CA GLN A 351 2.16 -27.39 12.15
C GLN A 351 2.14 -28.69 11.31
N ALA A 352 2.45 -28.60 10.01
CA ALA A 352 2.37 -29.72 9.07
C ALA A 352 0.96 -30.34 8.94
N SER A 353 -0.10 -29.59 9.29
CA SER A 353 -1.47 -29.97 9.02
C SER A 353 -1.83 -29.81 7.54
N SER A 354 -2.95 -30.41 7.12
CA SER A 354 -3.51 -30.19 5.77
C SER A 354 -4.18 -28.82 5.61
N ARG A 355 -4.29 -28.02 6.68
CA ARG A 355 -4.94 -26.70 6.67
C ARG A 355 -3.92 -25.64 6.26
N GLN A 356 -4.21 -24.98 5.15
CA GLN A 356 -3.47 -23.81 4.70
C GLN A 356 -4.14 -22.54 5.21
N SER A 357 -3.34 -21.62 5.75
CA SER A 357 -3.82 -20.29 6.14
C SER A 357 -2.83 -19.23 5.68
N ARG A 358 -3.34 -18.05 5.28
CA ARG A 358 -2.50 -16.90 4.98
C ARG A 358 -2.37 -16.04 6.23
N THR A 359 -1.16 -15.59 6.51
CA THR A 359 -0.86 -14.67 7.61
C THR A 359 0.02 -13.55 7.09
N PHE A 360 -0.26 -12.33 7.53
CA PHE A 360 0.53 -11.14 7.22
C PHE A 360 1.45 -10.85 8.41
N TYR A 361 2.75 -10.83 8.15
CA TYR A 361 3.80 -10.63 9.13
C TYR A 361 4.36 -9.23 8.98
N VAL A 362 4.56 -8.55 10.10
CA VAL A 362 5.17 -7.23 10.19
C VAL A 362 6.43 -7.32 11.03
N THR A 363 7.56 -6.98 10.44
CA THR A 363 8.86 -6.99 11.12
C THR A 363 9.47 -5.59 11.08
N LYS A 364 9.85 -5.07 12.25
CA LYS A 364 10.59 -3.81 12.35
C LYS A 364 12.05 -4.01 11.97
N LEU A 365 12.62 -3.01 11.31
CA LEU A 365 14.04 -2.99 10.96
C LEU A 365 14.85 -2.57 12.20
N GLU A 366 15.09 -3.50 13.11
CA GLU A 366 15.90 -3.27 14.30
C GLU A 366 17.37 -3.62 14.02
N ASN A 367 18.27 -2.75 14.47
CA ASN A 367 19.70 -3.07 14.62
C ASN A 367 19.85 -3.92 15.88
N THR A 368 19.52 -5.20 15.78
CA THR A 368 19.87 -6.14 16.85
C THR A 368 21.35 -6.46 16.73
N ASP A 369 22.08 -6.39 17.85
CA ASP A 369 23.47 -6.84 17.89
C ASP A 369 23.56 -8.26 17.32
N GLN A 370 24.53 -8.45 16.43
CA GLN A 370 24.78 -9.74 15.80
C GLN A 370 25.01 -10.77 16.90
N PHE A 371 24.06 -11.69 17.11
CA PHE A 371 24.29 -12.86 17.94
C PHE A 371 25.46 -13.64 17.30
N SER A 372 26.62 -13.54 17.92
CA SER A 372 27.93 -13.89 17.35
C SER A 372 28.35 -15.33 17.62
N SER A 373 27.43 -16.20 18.06
CA SER A 373 27.69 -17.62 18.22
C SER A 373 26.79 -18.47 17.33
N CYS A 374 27.40 -19.49 16.71
CA CYS A 374 26.68 -20.60 16.09
C CYS A 374 26.01 -21.40 17.20
N ILE A 375 24.83 -20.98 17.60
CA ILE A 375 23.99 -21.70 18.55
C ILE A 375 23.29 -22.78 17.71
N LEU A 376 23.30 -24.03 18.16
CA LEU A 376 22.44 -25.08 17.63
C LEU A 376 21.20 -25.21 18.54
N PRO A 377 20.05 -25.66 18.02
CA PRO A 377 18.91 -25.97 18.89
C PRO A 377 19.31 -27.05 19.90
N ASP A 378 18.91 -26.92 21.17
CA ASP A 378 19.35 -27.84 22.24
C ASP A 378 18.76 -29.27 22.11
N ASP A 379 17.63 -29.43 21.40
CA ASP A 379 16.79 -30.65 21.38
C ASP A 379 16.66 -31.29 19.98
N ASP A 380 17.69 -31.25 19.16
CA ASP A 380 17.64 -31.79 17.78
C ASP A 380 18.49 -33.08 17.60
N VAL A 381 17.87 -34.10 16.99
CA VAL A 381 18.48 -35.43 16.79
C VAL A 381 19.62 -35.40 15.78
N TYR A 382 19.65 -34.39 14.90
CA TYR A 382 20.67 -34.23 13.87
C TYR A 382 21.93 -33.52 14.36
N ILE A 383 21.93 -32.90 15.55
CA ILE A 383 23.12 -32.21 16.13
C ILE A 383 24.39 -33.07 16.06
N PRO A 384 24.37 -34.37 16.42
CA PRO A 384 25.59 -35.19 16.37
C PRO A 384 26.11 -35.46 14.95
N LEU A 385 25.29 -35.21 13.93
CA LEU A 385 25.61 -35.41 12.52
C LEU A 385 25.99 -34.10 11.81
N ILE A 386 25.84 -32.96 12.48
CA ILE A 386 26.14 -31.63 11.95
C ILE A 386 27.59 -31.31 12.26
N ASP A 387 28.36 -31.03 11.22
CA ASP A 387 29.70 -30.48 11.33
C ASP A 387 29.77 -29.05 10.76
N GLU A 388 30.95 -28.43 10.82
CA GLU A 388 31.16 -27.07 10.32
C GLU A 388 30.91 -26.92 8.81
N THR A 389 30.91 -28.01 8.05
CA THR A 389 30.66 -27.98 6.60
C THR A 389 29.18 -27.80 6.27
N ASN A 390 28.27 -28.16 7.18
CA ASN A 390 26.82 -28.02 7.00
C ASN A 390 26.30 -26.58 7.12
N ARG A 391 27.11 -25.66 7.68
CA ARG A 391 26.75 -24.24 7.91
C ARG A 391 25.36 -24.03 8.54
N PRO A 392 25.02 -24.76 9.62
CA PRO A 392 23.69 -24.73 10.21
C PRO A 392 23.31 -23.33 10.70
N ASN A 393 22.19 -22.84 10.19
CA ASN A 393 21.69 -21.52 10.51
C ASN A 393 20.56 -21.62 11.55
N TYR A 394 20.88 -21.29 12.80
CA TYR A 394 19.89 -21.22 13.88
C TYR A 394 19.96 -19.89 14.62
N MET A 395 18.77 -19.42 14.99
CA MET A 395 18.60 -18.36 15.97
C MET A 395 17.37 -18.70 16.82
N PRO A 396 17.44 -18.58 18.15
CA PRO A 396 16.27 -18.73 19.01
C PRO A 396 15.14 -17.83 18.53
N THR A 397 13.90 -18.32 18.62
CA THR A 397 12.73 -17.51 18.23
C THR A 397 12.64 -16.30 19.15
N PRO A 398 12.78 -15.06 18.65
CA PRO A 398 12.68 -13.88 19.48
C PRO A 398 11.23 -13.74 20.00
N PRO A 399 11.03 -12.96 21.07
CA PRO A 399 9.70 -12.64 21.58
C PRO A 399 8.77 -12.20 20.43
N GLN A 400 7.73 -12.98 20.19
CA GLN A 400 6.72 -12.65 19.19
C GLN A 400 5.69 -11.74 19.83
N PHE A 401 5.29 -10.69 19.12
CA PHE A 401 4.25 -9.79 19.57
C PHE A 401 2.98 -9.98 18.76
N SER A 402 1.84 -9.86 19.40
CA SER A 402 0.54 -10.03 18.76
C SER A 402 0.32 -9.03 17.61
N TRP A 403 0.88 -7.81 17.70
CA TRP A 403 0.84 -6.83 16.62
C TRP A 403 1.63 -7.24 15.37
N SER A 404 2.60 -8.15 15.46
CA SER A 404 3.45 -8.53 14.32
C SER A 404 2.80 -9.54 13.38
N GLN A 405 1.66 -10.14 13.74
CA GLN A 405 1.01 -11.19 12.94
C GLN A 405 -0.48 -10.96 12.77
N HIS A 406 -0.97 -10.91 11.54
CA HIS A 406 -2.39 -10.82 11.22
C HIS A 406 -2.82 -12.06 10.42
N PRO A 407 -3.45 -13.07 11.03
CA PRO A 407 -4.01 -14.19 10.28
C PRO A 407 -5.22 -13.73 9.47
N GLU A 408 -5.35 -14.25 8.24
CA GLU A 408 -6.47 -13.93 7.34
C GLU A 408 -7.83 -14.27 7.97
N PHE A 409 -7.88 -15.36 8.73
CA PHE A 409 -9.07 -15.86 9.41
C PHE A 409 -8.86 -15.89 10.92
N SER A 410 -9.91 -15.58 11.67
CA SER A 410 -9.93 -15.79 13.12
C SER A 410 -10.09 -17.28 13.43
N SER A 411 -9.57 -17.71 14.59
CA SER A 411 -9.80 -19.06 15.14
C SER A 411 -11.30 -19.41 15.26
N ASP A 412 -12.15 -18.40 15.44
CA ASP A 412 -13.57 -18.58 15.73
C ASP A 412 -14.41 -18.79 14.45
N GLU A 413 -13.81 -18.65 13.27
CA GLU A 413 -14.51 -18.76 11.99
C GLU A 413 -14.62 -20.21 11.52
N VAL A 414 -15.82 -20.80 11.62
CA VAL A 414 -16.08 -22.23 11.40
C VAL A 414 -15.98 -22.67 9.92
N SER A 415 -16.12 -21.74 8.96
CA SER A 415 -15.98 -22.03 7.52
C SER A 415 -15.69 -20.76 6.71
N PRO A 416 -14.43 -20.28 6.73
CA PRO A 416 -14.09 -19.06 6.04
C PRO A 416 -14.19 -19.18 4.52
N ARG A 417 -14.76 -18.16 3.87
CA ARG A 417 -14.76 -18.07 2.39
C ARG A 417 -13.39 -17.61 1.90
N ALA A 418 -12.57 -18.57 1.46
CA ALA A 418 -11.30 -18.32 0.79
C ALA A 418 -11.45 -18.33 -0.74
N PHE A 419 -10.57 -17.60 -1.44
CA PHE A 419 -10.46 -17.64 -2.90
C PHE A 419 -9.12 -18.29 -3.29
N PRO A 420 -9.09 -19.19 -4.29
CA PRO A 420 -7.86 -19.75 -4.80
C PRO A 420 -7.06 -18.69 -5.58
N LEU A 421 -5.76 -18.91 -5.76
CA LEU A 421 -4.86 -17.95 -6.40
C LEU A 421 -5.31 -17.60 -7.82
N THR A 422 -5.88 -18.57 -8.53
CA THR A 422 -6.41 -18.40 -9.89
C THR A 422 -7.56 -17.39 -9.97
N LYS A 423 -8.30 -17.20 -8.87
CA LYS A 423 -9.41 -16.25 -8.75
C LYS A 423 -9.00 -14.94 -8.07
N THR A 424 -7.84 -14.89 -7.41
CA THR A 424 -7.32 -13.69 -6.75
C THR A 424 -6.37 -12.95 -7.69
N LYS A 425 -6.80 -11.80 -8.19
CA LYS A 425 -6.15 -11.05 -9.29
C LYS A 425 -5.18 -9.97 -8.81
N PHE A 426 -5.41 -9.45 -7.62
CA PHE A 426 -4.53 -8.52 -6.94
C PHE A 426 -4.64 -8.75 -5.44
N ARG A 427 -3.54 -8.53 -4.72
CA ARG A 427 -3.41 -8.75 -3.28
C ARG A 427 -2.59 -7.61 -2.71
N ALA A 428 -2.97 -7.12 -1.55
CA ALA A 428 -2.19 -6.15 -0.81
C ALA A 428 -2.52 -6.23 0.68
N TYR A 429 -1.58 -5.79 1.50
CA TYR A 429 -1.80 -5.53 2.90
C TYR A 429 -1.56 -4.05 3.19
N ASN A 430 -2.53 -3.40 3.81
CA ASN A 430 -2.41 -2.02 4.28
C ASN A 430 -2.01 -2.07 5.76
N TYR A 431 -0.72 -1.89 6.04
CA TYR A 431 -0.20 -1.92 7.41
C TYR A 431 -0.85 -0.88 8.32
N PRO A 432 -0.95 0.40 7.92
CA PRO A 432 -1.62 1.40 8.74
C PRO A 432 -3.02 1.00 9.17
N CYS A 433 -3.85 0.47 8.25
CA CYS A 433 -5.22 0.06 8.56
C CYS A 433 -5.35 -1.35 9.16
N ALA A 434 -4.22 -2.06 9.36
CA ALA A 434 -4.17 -3.47 9.77
C ALA A 434 -5.19 -4.34 8.99
N ALA A 435 -5.21 -4.18 7.67
CA ALA A 435 -6.23 -4.75 6.81
C ALA A 435 -5.65 -5.30 5.51
N PHE A 436 -6.13 -6.46 5.09
CA PHE A 436 -5.80 -7.02 3.77
C PHE A 436 -6.87 -6.66 2.74
N LEU A 437 -6.45 -6.61 1.49
CA LEU A 437 -7.30 -6.41 0.33
C LEU A 437 -6.96 -7.44 -0.74
N ASP A 438 -7.98 -8.13 -1.25
CA ASP A 438 -7.88 -8.97 -2.44
C ASP A 438 -8.88 -8.50 -3.51
N LEU A 439 -8.44 -8.35 -4.75
CA LEU A 439 -9.34 -8.25 -5.89
C LEU A 439 -9.62 -9.66 -6.41
N VAL A 440 -10.87 -10.12 -6.32
CA VAL A 440 -11.26 -11.51 -6.59
C VAL A 440 -12.32 -11.63 -7.67
N GLU A 441 -12.26 -12.70 -8.45
CA GLU A 441 -13.33 -13.17 -9.32
C GLU A 441 -14.37 -13.97 -8.51
N ASP A 442 -15.57 -13.42 -8.38
CA ASP A 442 -16.69 -14.03 -7.65
C ASP A 442 -17.77 -14.58 -8.59
N ASP A 443 -17.70 -15.90 -8.83
CA ASP A 443 -18.64 -16.65 -9.65
C ASP A 443 -20.07 -16.64 -9.07
N LYS A 444 -20.23 -16.44 -7.75
CA LYS A 444 -21.53 -16.44 -7.04
C LYS A 444 -22.22 -15.07 -7.05
N CYS A 445 -21.57 -14.04 -7.57
CA CYS A 445 -22.04 -12.66 -7.44
C CYS A 445 -23.07 -12.27 -8.50
N CYS A 446 -22.75 -12.50 -9.77
CA CYS A 446 -23.56 -12.02 -10.89
C CYS A 446 -24.42 -13.11 -11.55
N ASN A 447 -24.22 -14.38 -11.18
CA ASN A 447 -25.04 -15.55 -11.59
C ASN A 447 -25.45 -15.59 -13.07
N ASP A 448 -24.64 -15.02 -13.95
CA ASP A 448 -24.87 -15.01 -15.40
C ASP A 448 -23.79 -15.86 -16.06
N PRO A 449 -24.12 -17.10 -16.50
CA PRO A 449 -23.14 -18.00 -17.11
C PRO A 449 -22.64 -17.49 -18.47
N SER A 450 -23.30 -16.51 -19.09
CA SER A 450 -22.87 -15.88 -20.34
C SER A 450 -21.80 -14.80 -20.12
N LYS A 451 -21.55 -14.40 -18.87
CA LYS A 451 -20.58 -13.38 -18.50
C LYS A 451 -19.44 -13.98 -17.68
N PRO A 452 -18.24 -13.38 -17.73
CA PRO A 452 -17.18 -13.73 -16.81
C PRO A 452 -17.60 -13.43 -15.35
N PRO A 453 -16.96 -14.10 -14.39
CA PRO A 453 -17.13 -13.81 -12.97
C PRO A 453 -16.94 -12.33 -12.65
N CYS A 454 -17.76 -11.82 -11.74
CA CYS A 454 -17.68 -10.42 -11.34
C CYS A 454 -16.50 -10.20 -10.41
N LEU A 455 -15.70 -9.18 -10.72
CA LEU A 455 -14.66 -8.65 -9.86
C LEU A 455 -15.28 -8.00 -8.63
N ARG A 456 -14.76 -8.37 -7.46
CA ARG A 456 -15.11 -7.81 -6.16
C ARG A 456 -13.85 -7.61 -5.35
N ILE A 457 -13.89 -6.63 -4.45
CA ILE A 457 -12.88 -6.39 -3.44
C ILE A 457 -13.28 -7.18 -2.20
N ARG A 458 -12.37 -8.02 -1.72
CA ARG A 458 -12.48 -8.76 -0.47
C ARG A 458 -11.54 -8.14 0.55
N MET A 459 -12.05 -7.78 1.72
CA MET A 459 -11.22 -7.17 2.76
C MET A 459 -11.53 -7.76 4.13
N GLY A 460 -10.48 -7.84 4.95
CA GLY A 460 -10.58 -8.18 6.36
C GLY A 460 -9.57 -7.38 7.14
N SER A 461 -9.93 -6.99 8.37
CA SER A 461 -9.10 -6.17 9.24
C SER A 461 -9.12 -6.69 10.65
N ARG A 462 -8.13 -6.28 11.44
CA ARG A 462 -8.15 -6.44 12.89
C ARG A 462 -7.93 -5.11 13.59
N ARG A 463 -8.40 -5.01 14.84
CA ARG A 463 -8.17 -3.84 15.69
C ARG A 463 -7.76 -4.30 17.08
N ALA A 464 -6.81 -3.60 17.69
CA ALA A 464 -6.45 -3.84 19.08
C ALA A 464 -7.68 -3.54 19.96
N LEU A 465 -7.95 -4.43 20.91
CA LEU A 465 -8.95 -4.20 21.94
C LEU A 465 -8.33 -3.39 23.09
N PRO A 466 -9.11 -2.51 23.74
CA PRO A 466 -8.67 -1.83 24.96
C PRO A 466 -8.30 -2.85 26.05
N LEU A 467 -7.29 -2.50 26.85
CA LEU A 467 -6.66 -3.38 27.85
C LEU A 467 -7.66 -4.02 28.85
N GLU A 468 -8.84 -3.42 29.06
CA GLU A 468 -9.86 -3.88 30.03
C GLU A 468 -10.76 -5.02 29.52
N SER A 469 -10.83 -5.30 28.21
CA SER A 469 -11.65 -6.42 27.71
C SER A 469 -11.01 -7.80 27.92
N ALA A 470 -9.80 -7.84 28.49
CA ALA A 470 -9.08 -9.06 28.87
C ALA A 470 -9.48 -9.61 30.26
N LEU A 471 -10.54 -9.09 30.89
CA LEU A 471 -11.10 -9.73 32.08
C LEU A 471 -11.82 -11.03 31.66
N PRO A 472 -11.44 -12.20 32.21
CA PRO A 472 -12.12 -13.44 31.91
C PRO A 472 -13.61 -13.32 32.29
N PRO A 473 -14.53 -13.95 31.52
CA PRO A 473 -15.93 -13.99 31.93
C PRO A 473 -16.00 -14.57 33.34
N SER A 474 -16.67 -13.85 34.24
CA SER A 474 -16.90 -14.28 35.62
C SER A 474 -17.39 -15.73 35.60
N LYS A 475 -16.60 -16.64 36.18
CA LYS A 475 -16.90 -18.08 36.24
C LYS A 475 -18.29 -18.30 36.85
N GLY A 476 -19.30 -18.47 36.00
CA GLY A 476 -20.52 -19.16 36.38
C GLY A 476 -20.14 -20.59 36.70
N LYS A 477 -20.44 -21.03 37.94
CA LYS A 477 -20.19 -22.40 38.40
C LYS A 477 -20.92 -23.41 37.50
N GLY A 478 -20.18 -24.03 36.58
CA GLY A 478 -20.61 -25.16 35.77
C GLY A 478 -19.46 -26.15 35.63
N LYS A 479 -19.70 -27.40 36.00
CA LYS A 479 -18.70 -28.47 36.13
C LYS A 479 -17.93 -28.72 34.82
N SER A 480 -16.61 -28.76 34.95
CA SER A 480 -15.62 -29.10 33.93
C SER A 480 -15.74 -30.56 33.47
N SER A 481 -15.76 -30.75 32.15
CA SER A 481 -15.35 -32.00 31.52
C SER A 481 -13.96 -31.74 30.91
N ASP A 482 -12.95 -32.35 31.51
CA ASP A 482 -11.59 -32.43 30.97
C ASP A 482 -11.58 -33.18 29.64
N GLN A 483 -11.27 -32.46 28.56
CA GLN A 483 -10.58 -33.02 27.40
C GLN A 483 -9.53 -31.99 26.97
N SER A 484 -8.35 -32.13 27.55
CA SER A 484 -7.12 -31.42 27.18
C SER A 484 -6.71 -31.80 25.77
N SER A 485 -7.08 -30.96 24.81
CA SER A 485 -6.33 -30.79 23.58
C SER A 485 -5.40 -29.60 23.81
N GLU A 486 -4.14 -29.88 24.16
CA GLU A 486 -3.09 -28.88 24.22
C GLU A 486 -2.79 -28.39 22.81
N GLU A 487 -3.55 -27.41 22.32
CA GLU A 487 -3.04 -26.53 21.28
C GLU A 487 -2.00 -25.60 21.93
N PRO A 488 -0.76 -25.50 21.40
CA PRO A 488 0.17 -24.51 21.87
C PRO A 488 -0.34 -23.14 21.40
N SER A 489 -1.21 -22.51 22.19
CA SER A 489 -1.50 -21.09 22.04
C SER A 489 -0.14 -20.38 22.08
N SER A 490 0.28 -19.77 20.98
CA SER A 490 1.51 -19.00 20.95
C SER A 490 1.34 -17.86 21.95
N LYS A 491 1.96 -17.99 23.12
CA LYS A 491 1.99 -16.92 24.13
C LYS A 491 2.82 -15.79 23.54
N PHE A 492 2.16 -14.81 22.94
CA PHE A 492 2.80 -13.56 22.56
C PHE A 492 3.38 -12.89 23.81
N ALA A 493 4.45 -12.11 23.62
CA ALA A 493 5.12 -11.41 24.70
C ALA A 493 4.26 -10.27 25.28
N ASP A 494 3.31 -9.77 24.50
CA ASP A 494 2.30 -8.80 24.90
C ASP A 494 0.95 -9.47 25.19
N ASN A 495 0.19 -8.83 26.09
CA ASN A 495 -1.18 -9.26 26.44
C ASN A 495 -2.24 -8.55 25.58
N ALA A 496 -1.86 -7.96 24.45
CA ALA A 496 -2.80 -7.27 23.58
C ALA A 496 -3.71 -8.30 22.88
N THR A 497 -5.01 -8.03 22.92
CA THR A 497 -6.01 -8.84 22.20
C THR A 497 -6.50 -8.09 20.98
N TYR A 498 -6.82 -8.81 19.92
CA TYR A 498 -7.30 -8.23 18.67
C TYR A 498 -8.70 -8.72 18.37
N ARG A 499 -9.56 -7.78 17.98
CA ARG A 499 -10.85 -8.07 17.39
C ARG A 499 -10.71 -8.12 15.88
N HIS A 500 -11.04 -9.26 15.29
CA HIS A 500 -11.13 -9.42 13.85
C HIS A 500 -12.49 -8.92 13.36
N SER A 501 -12.46 -8.05 12.36
CA SER A 501 -13.66 -7.61 11.66
C SER A 501 -14.10 -8.70 10.67
N PRO A 502 -15.41 -8.92 10.48
CA PRO A 502 -15.88 -9.89 9.50
C PRO A 502 -15.32 -9.57 8.12
N ILE A 503 -14.87 -10.60 7.39
CA ILE A 503 -14.40 -10.44 6.02
C ILE A 503 -15.58 -10.05 5.13
N ARG A 504 -15.42 -8.94 4.40
CA ARG A 504 -16.46 -8.36 3.56
C ARG A 504 -16.09 -8.44 2.09
N LEU A 505 -17.12 -8.56 1.25
CA LEU A 505 -17.00 -8.49 -0.20
C LEU A 505 -17.78 -7.28 -0.71
N TRP A 506 -17.08 -6.36 -1.35
CA TRP A 506 -17.62 -5.15 -1.93
C TRP A 506 -17.38 -5.12 -3.45
N PRO A 507 -18.30 -4.63 -4.28
CA PRO A 507 -19.66 -4.21 -3.93
C PRO A 507 -20.51 -5.43 -3.54
N PRO A 508 -21.70 -5.23 -2.95
CA PRO A 508 -22.69 -6.30 -2.79
C PRO A 508 -23.07 -6.96 -4.13
N PRO A 509 -23.80 -8.08 -4.13
CA PRO A 509 -24.28 -8.70 -5.37
C PRO A 509 -25.07 -7.73 -6.25
N ALA A 510 -24.89 -7.80 -7.57
CA ALA A 510 -25.52 -6.89 -8.53
C ALA A 510 -27.06 -6.84 -8.43
N SER A 511 -27.67 -7.94 -7.96
CA SER A 511 -29.11 -8.06 -7.73
C SER A 511 -29.63 -7.27 -6.52
N ARG A 512 -28.75 -6.71 -5.67
CA ARG A 512 -29.17 -6.11 -4.39
C ARG A 512 -29.86 -4.76 -4.55
N CYS A 513 -29.34 -3.88 -5.40
CA CYS A 513 -29.92 -2.56 -5.67
C CYS A 513 -29.31 -1.94 -6.94
N PRO A 514 -29.92 -0.87 -7.52
CA PRO A 514 -29.39 -0.21 -8.71
C PRO A 514 -27.94 0.28 -8.59
N CYS A 515 -27.56 0.83 -7.43
CA CYS A 515 -26.18 1.28 -7.18
C CYS A 515 -25.19 0.13 -7.16
N SER A 516 -25.60 -1.03 -6.63
CA SER A 516 -24.76 -2.24 -6.67
C SER A 516 -24.54 -2.67 -8.12
N ARG A 517 -25.58 -2.62 -8.96
CA ARG A 517 -25.46 -2.91 -10.39
C ARG A 517 -24.52 -1.93 -11.10
N ARG A 518 -24.70 -0.62 -10.88
CA ARG A 518 -23.82 0.43 -11.40
C ARG A 518 -22.36 0.21 -10.97
N LEU A 519 -22.13 -0.13 -9.71
CA LEU A 519 -20.78 -0.47 -9.21
C LEU A 519 -20.18 -1.69 -9.92
N HIS A 520 -20.98 -2.72 -10.21
CA HIS A 520 -20.51 -3.85 -11.01
C HIS A 520 -20.18 -3.43 -12.45
N ASP A 521 -20.97 -2.55 -13.06
CA ASP A 521 -20.70 -2.03 -14.40
C ASP A 521 -19.38 -1.21 -14.44
N ILE A 522 -19.08 -0.46 -13.39
CA ILE A 522 -17.82 0.30 -13.23
C ILE A 522 -16.62 -0.63 -13.00
N LEU A 523 -16.75 -1.64 -12.13
CA LEU A 523 -15.65 -2.55 -11.77
C LEU A 523 -15.43 -3.65 -12.81
N ASN A 524 -16.43 -3.94 -13.65
CA ASN A 524 -16.40 -4.98 -14.67
C ASN A 524 -16.71 -4.42 -16.06
N PRO A 525 -15.95 -3.41 -16.54
CA PRO A 525 -16.18 -2.81 -17.84
C PRO A 525 -16.13 -3.85 -18.96
N SER A 526 -16.92 -3.60 -20.00
CA SER A 526 -16.90 -4.41 -21.22
C SER A 526 -15.58 -4.22 -21.94
N LEU A 527 -14.88 -5.32 -22.24
CA LEU A 527 -13.56 -5.26 -22.87
C LEU A 527 -13.70 -5.16 -24.40
N PRO A 528 -12.86 -4.35 -25.07
CA PRO A 528 -12.77 -4.34 -26.53
C PRO A 528 -12.28 -5.71 -27.02
N GLY A 529 -13.00 -6.32 -27.98
CA GLY A 529 -12.55 -7.56 -28.64
C GLY A 529 -13.18 -8.88 -28.17
N GLY A 530 -14.24 -8.86 -27.36
CA GLY A 530 -15.22 -9.96 -27.27
C GLY A 530 -14.76 -11.29 -26.64
N SER A 531 -13.52 -11.43 -26.16
CA SER A 531 -13.12 -12.65 -25.42
C SER A 531 -13.74 -12.63 -24.02
N ILE A 532 -14.79 -13.44 -23.85
CA ILE A 532 -15.64 -13.48 -22.65
C ILE A 532 -14.91 -14.13 -21.46
N HIS A 533 -13.94 -15.02 -21.72
CA HIS A 533 -13.44 -15.97 -20.70
C HIS A 533 -12.03 -15.72 -20.19
N GLY A 534 -11.32 -14.73 -20.72
CA GLY A 534 -9.98 -14.41 -20.24
C GLY A 534 -9.80 -12.91 -20.06
N ARG A 535 -9.43 -12.52 -18.84
CA ARG A 535 -9.05 -11.15 -18.50
C ARG A 535 -7.70 -11.16 -17.80
N ARG A 536 -6.80 -10.28 -18.20
CA ARG A 536 -5.55 -10.00 -17.47
C ARG A 536 -5.78 -8.75 -16.63
N ILE A 537 -5.43 -8.82 -15.35
CA ILE A 537 -5.60 -7.71 -14.43
C ILE A 537 -4.24 -7.34 -13.85
N VAL A 538 -3.98 -6.04 -13.76
CA VAL A 538 -2.82 -5.47 -13.08
C VAL A 538 -3.35 -4.46 -12.08
N GLY A 539 -2.91 -4.54 -10.83
CA GLY A 539 -3.36 -3.66 -9.75
C GLY A 539 -2.19 -2.96 -9.08
N ALA A 540 -2.47 -1.81 -8.49
CA ALA A 540 -1.59 -1.09 -7.60
C ALA A 540 -2.45 -0.44 -6.51
N MET A 541 -1.89 -0.26 -5.32
CA MET A 541 -2.61 0.28 -4.18
C MET A 541 -1.68 1.19 -3.38
N ASP A 542 -2.22 2.30 -2.88
CA ASP A 542 -1.58 3.11 -1.85
C ASP A 542 -2.35 3.01 -0.53
N GLU A 543 -2.17 3.96 0.39
CA GLU A 543 -2.78 3.92 1.73
C GLU A 543 -4.30 4.15 1.70
N CYS A 544 -4.86 4.61 0.57
CA CYS A 544 -6.24 5.05 0.46
C CYS A 544 -6.96 4.66 -0.83
N THR A 545 -6.24 4.20 -1.85
CA THR A 545 -6.77 4.04 -3.20
C THR A 545 -6.27 2.75 -3.83
N LEU A 546 -7.22 1.97 -4.37
CA LEU A 546 -6.93 0.84 -5.25
C LEU A 546 -7.13 1.28 -6.70
N VAL A 547 -6.11 1.11 -7.54
CA VAL A 547 -6.22 1.28 -8.99
C VAL A 547 -5.92 -0.05 -9.66
N PHE A 548 -6.77 -0.47 -10.60
CA PHE A 548 -6.50 -1.65 -11.40
C PHE A 548 -6.90 -1.46 -12.86
N MET A 549 -6.18 -2.15 -13.74
CA MET A 549 -6.44 -2.18 -15.17
C MET A 549 -6.91 -3.57 -15.57
N ILE A 550 -7.95 -3.62 -16.39
CA ILE A 550 -8.46 -4.85 -16.99
C ILE A 550 -8.12 -4.85 -18.48
N LYS A 551 -7.43 -5.89 -18.92
CA LYS A 551 -7.09 -6.15 -20.32
C LYS A 551 -7.75 -7.43 -20.83
N PRO A 552 -8.11 -7.51 -22.12
CA PRO A 552 -8.50 -8.77 -22.74
C PRO A 552 -7.35 -9.78 -22.66
N SER A 553 -7.66 -11.03 -22.34
CA SER A 553 -6.67 -12.11 -22.39
C SER A 553 -6.43 -12.58 -23.83
N ARG A 554 -5.24 -13.13 -24.04
CA ARG A 554 -4.64 -13.50 -25.32
C ARG A 554 -5.59 -14.21 -26.29
N SER A 555 -5.47 -13.87 -27.56
CA SER A 555 -5.47 -14.84 -28.66
C SER A 555 -4.00 -15.12 -29.00
N TYR A 556 -3.58 -16.36 -29.16
CA TYR A 556 -2.18 -16.71 -29.47
C TYR A 556 -1.67 -15.89 -30.69
N GLY A 557 -0.59 -15.09 -30.56
CA GLY A 557 0.15 -14.59 -31.73
C GLY A 557 0.76 -13.17 -31.79
N ARG A 558 0.65 -12.28 -30.79
CA ARG A 558 1.33 -10.94 -30.86
C ARG A 558 1.81 -10.42 -29.50
N SER A 559 2.86 -9.59 -29.53
CA SER A 559 3.45 -8.90 -28.37
C SER A 559 2.41 -8.01 -27.65
N ASP A 560 2.35 -8.16 -26.32
CA ASP A 560 1.30 -7.73 -25.38
C ASP A 560 1.34 -6.22 -25.03
N ASP A 561 2.39 -5.51 -25.43
CA ASP A 561 2.67 -4.15 -24.94
C ASP A 561 1.73 -3.07 -25.55
N GLY A 562 0.97 -3.41 -26.59
CA GLY A 562 0.12 -2.47 -27.35
C GLY A 562 -1.38 -2.48 -27.03
N VAL A 563 -1.90 -3.47 -26.29
CA VAL A 563 -3.36 -3.59 -26.09
C VAL A 563 -3.81 -2.71 -24.93
N ALA A 564 -4.71 -1.77 -25.23
CA ALA A 564 -5.34 -0.91 -24.25
C ALA A 564 -6.29 -1.70 -23.34
N GLY A 565 -6.23 -1.41 -22.05
CA GLY A 565 -7.17 -1.89 -21.04
C GLY A 565 -7.93 -0.74 -20.40
N THR A 566 -9.05 -1.05 -19.74
CA THR A 566 -9.82 -0.07 -18.96
C THR A 566 -9.25 0.02 -17.56
N ILE A 567 -9.11 1.24 -17.03
CA ILE A 567 -8.54 1.52 -15.72
C ILE A 567 -9.65 1.94 -14.76
N VAL A 568 -9.68 1.32 -13.60
CA VAL A 568 -10.69 1.57 -12.56
C VAL A 568 -9.98 1.98 -11.27
N ALA A 569 -10.49 3.02 -10.61
CA ALA A 569 -10.03 3.45 -9.30
C ALA A 569 -11.15 3.33 -8.27
N VAL A 570 -10.79 2.89 -7.06
CA VAL A 570 -11.66 2.78 -5.89
C VAL A 570 -10.98 3.48 -4.73
N ASN A 571 -11.63 4.53 -4.21
CA ASN A 571 -11.07 5.39 -3.17
C ASN A 571 -11.75 5.10 -1.82
N PHE A 572 -10.93 4.99 -0.78
CA PHE A 572 -11.33 4.78 0.61
C PHE A 572 -11.21 6.05 1.45
N SER A 573 -10.78 7.18 0.88
CA SER A 573 -10.80 8.50 1.52
C SER A 573 -11.72 9.47 0.79
N ARG A 574 -12.25 10.44 1.53
CA ARG A 574 -12.95 11.58 0.94
C ARG A 574 -11.95 12.55 0.32
N PRO A 575 -12.33 13.27 -0.74
CA PRO A 575 -11.50 14.34 -1.26
C PRO A 575 -11.35 15.45 -0.20
N LEU A 576 -10.13 15.66 0.31
CA LEU A 576 -9.80 16.84 1.11
C LEU A 576 -9.82 18.08 0.22
N LEU A 577 -10.73 19.03 0.45
CA LEU A 577 -10.73 20.32 -0.25
C LEU A 577 -9.66 21.22 0.40
N PRO A 578 -8.63 21.67 -0.32
CA PRO A 578 -7.69 22.66 0.21
C PRO A 578 -8.43 23.96 0.50
N GLN A 579 -8.19 24.56 1.66
CA GLN A 579 -8.60 25.95 1.89
C GLN A 579 -7.70 26.88 1.09
N ASP A 580 -8.29 27.83 0.38
CA ASP A 580 -7.55 28.86 -0.34
C ASP A 580 -6.87 29.78 0.70
N PRO A 581 -5.54 29.88 0.74
CA PRO A 581 -4.82 30.60 1.80
C PRO A 581 -5.12 32.12 1.82
N ASP A 582 -5.73 32.67 0.77
CA ASP A 582 -6.03 34.10 0.63
C ASP A 582 -7.44 34.50 1.10
N ALA A 583 -8.30 33.54 1.49
CA ALA A 583 -9.67 33.86 1.90
C ALA A 583 -9.79 34.54 3.28
N ASP A 584 -8.77 34.42 4.15
CA ASP A 584 -8.80 34.92 5.53
C ASP A 584 -8.16 36.31 5.73
N VAL A 585 -7.68 36.99 4.66
CA VAL A 585 -6.95 38.27 4.78
C VAL A 585 -7.82 39.52 4.56
N GLN A 586 -9.09 39.40 4.18
CA GLN A 586 -9.98 40.56 3.95
C GLN A 586 -11.06 40.80 5.04
N GLY A 587 -10.90 40.22 6.23
CA GLY A 587 -11.85 40.37 7.34
C GLY A 587 -11.35 41.22 8.51
N ALA A 588 -10.67 42.35 8.29
CA ALA A 588 -10.21 43.20 9.40
C ALA A 588 -10.19 44.71 9.05
N VAL A 589 -11.35 45.31 8.79
CA VAL A 589 -11.58 46.75 9.04
C VAL A 589 -13.03 46.93 9.52
N GLY A 590 -13.20 47.59 10.67
CA GLY A 590 -14.39 47.54 11.51
C GLY A 590 -15.60 48.38 11.07
N GLY A 591 -16.72 48.09 11.74
CA GLY A 591 -17.97 48.82 11.70
C GLY A 591 -19.02 48.09 12.55
N GLU A 592 -19.29 48.61 13.75
CA GLU A 592 -20.32 48.14 14.67
C GLU A 592 -21.73 48.26 14.05
N ALA A 593 -22.50 47.16 13.99
CA ALA A 593 -23.97 47.16 14.13
C ALA A 593 -24.54 45.73 14.20
N HIS A 594 -25.30 45.46 15.26
CA HIS A 594 -26.34 44.45 15.46
C HIS A 594 -26.10 42.98 15.01
N VAL A 595 -25.89 42.13 16.02
CA VAL A 595 -25.85 40.67 15.94
C VAL A 595 -27.26 40.09 15.87
N GLU A 596 -27.65 39.59 14.70
CA GLU A 596 -28.61 38.48 14.58
C GLU A 596 -27.83 37.23 14.16
N ALA A 597 -27.97 36.18 14.98
CA ALA A 597 -27.30 34.90 14.80
C ALA A 597 -27.92 34.13 13.63
N ASN A 598 -27.24 34.10 12.48
CA ASN A 598 -27.48 33.09 11.45
C ASN A 598 -26.25 32.20 11.31
N SER A 599 -26.44 30.96 11.75
CA SER A 599 -25.57 29.81 11.49
C SER A 599 -25.42 29.60 9.98
N PRO A 600 -24.23 29.32 9.42
CA PRO A 600 -24.12 28.97 8.01
C PRO A 600 -24.64 27.54 7.84
N CYS A 601 -25.96 27.44 7.64
CA CYS A 601 -26.61 26.27 7.08
C CYS A 601 -26.05 26.06 5.67
N MET A 602 -25.71 24.80 5.33
CA MET A 602 -25.31 24.40 3.99
C MET A 602 -26.28 24.98 2.95
N GLU A 603 -25.83 25.98 2.20
CA GLU A 603 -26.55 26.40 1.00
C GLU A 603 -26.40 25.31 -0.05
N ARG A 604 -27.52 24.64 -0.32
CA ARG A 604 -27.72 23.82 -1.50
C ARG A 604 -27.46 24.68 -2.73
N ARG A 605 -26.42 24.34 -3.49
CA ARG A 605 -26.37 24.67 -4.91
C ARG A 605 -27.42 23.81 -5.62
N ASP A 606 -28.66 24.29 -5.67
CA ASP A 606 -29.66 23.84 -6.62
C ASP A 606 -29.32 24.43 -8.01
N SER A 607 -28.23 23.96 -8.62
CA SER A 607 -28.02 24.15 -10.05
C SER A 607 -28.75 23.02 -10.77
N LYS A 608 -29.95 23.33 -11.29
CA LYS A 608 -30.57 22.57 -12.38
C LYS A 608 -29.63 22.59 -13.58
N MET A 609 -28.75 21.60 -13.69
CA MET A 609 -28.15 21.16 -14.93
C MET A 609 -28.56 19.70 -15.10
N ASP A 610 -28.86 19.32 -16.34
CA ASP A 610 -29.40 18.03 -16.71
C ASP A 610 -28.65 16.86 -16.05
N ASP A 611 -29.36 16.11 -15.20
CA ASP A 611 -28.87 14.88 -14.54
C ASP A 611 -28.73 13.74 -15.57
N GLU A 612 -27.81 13.88 -16.53
CA GLU A 612 -27.21 12.69 -17.14
C GLU A 612 -26.35 12.03 -16.06
N VAL A 613 -26.95 11.07 -15.34
CA VAL A 613 -26.27 10.25 -14.35
C VAL A 613 -25.01 9.67 -14.98
N ASN A 614 -23.84 10.18 -14.57
CA ASN A 614 -22.56 9.72 -15.12
C ASN A 614 -22.35 8.24 -14.77
N THR A 615 -22.63 7.36 -15.74
CA THR A 615 -22.60 5.91 -15.56
C THR A 615 -21.19 5.37 -15.29
N SER A 616 -20.15 6.19 -15.49
CA SER A 616 -18.74 5.80 -15.34
C SER A 616 -18.15 6.08 -13.96
N SER A 617 -18.88 6.77 -13.08
CA SER A 617 -18.47 7.05 -11.70
C SER A 617 -19.56 6.67 -10.71
N TRP A 618 -19.19 6.49 -9.45
CA TRP A 618 -20.07 6.30 -8.31
C TRP A 618 -19.42 6.95 -7.09
N GLU A 619 -20.22 7.64 -6.29
CA GLU A 619 -19.80 8.26 -5.04
C GLU A 619 -20.77 7.94 -3.91
N TRP A 620 -20.24 7.83 -2.71
CA TRP A 620 -21.03 7.57 -1.51
C TRP A 620 -21.74 8.83 -1.06
N GLU A 621 -23.02 8.69 -0.74
CA GLU A 621 -23.84 9.76 -0.17
C GLU A 621 -24.41 9.37 1.20
N LEU A 622 -24.65 10.38 2.03
CA LEU A 622 -25.38 10.19 3.28
C LEU A 622 -26.76 9.56 3.02
N GLY A 623 -27.06 8.49 3.76
CA GLY A 623 -28.31 7.74 3.61
C GLY A 623 -28.35 6.79 2.42
N LEU A 624 -27.25 6.61 1.68
CA LEU A 624 -27.19 5.69 0.55
C LEU A 624 -27.58 4.26 0.93
N GLU A 625 -27.20 3.79 2.13
CA GLU A 625 -27.62 2.47 2.60
C GLU A 625 -29.15 2.34 2.70
N ARG A 626 -29.82 3.40 3.17
CA ARG A 626 -31.29 3.46 3.24
C ARG A 626 -31.88 3.46 1.83
N LYS A 627 -31.35 4.30 0.93
CA LYS A 627 -31.76 4.37 -0.49
C LYS A 627 -31.56 3.02 -1.20
N CYS A 628 -30.47 2.31 -0.92
CA CYS A 628 -30.18 0.99 -1.47
C CYS A 628 -31.20 -0.05 -0.99
N ARG A 629 -31.57 -0.03 0.31
CA ARG A 629 -32.61 -0.92 0.86
C ARG A 629 -33.99 -0.64 0.26
N THR A 630 -34.29 0.61 -0.07
CA THR A 630 -35.56 1.00 -0.70
C THR A 630 -35.54 0.90 -2.23
N GLY A 631 -34.40 0.55 -2.84
CA GLY A 631 -34.23 0.48 -4.29
C GLY A 631 -34.28 1.84 -5.02
N THR A 632 -34.25 2.95 -4.28
CA THR A 632 -34.36 4.32 -4.81
C THR A 632 -33.00 5.01 -4.97
N CYS A 633 -31.93 4.22 -4.93
CA CYS A 633 -30.58 4.74 -5.10
C CYS A 633 -30.25 4.85 -6.59
N GLN A 634 -29.44 5.84 -6.96
CA GLN A 634 -29.07 6.14 -8.35
C GLN A 634 -27.56 5.94 -8.56
#